data_AF-A0A6L6J514-F1
#
_entry.id   AF-A0A6L6J514-F1
#
_cell.length_a   1.000
_cell.length_b   1.000
_cell.length_c   1.000
_cell.angle_alpha   90.00
_cell.angle_beta   90.00
_cell.angle_gamma   90.00
#
_symmetry.space_group_name_H-M   'P 1'
#
loop_
_entity.id
_entity.type
_entity.pdbx_description
1 polymer ?
#
loop_
_entity_poly.entity_id
_entity_poly.type
_entity_poly.pdbx_seq_one_letter_code
_entity_poly.pdbx_strand_id
1 'polypeptide(L)'
;MAQTVDSTSDDRTANNAVRHTYRILTETEKKQMQQIKDVGGYFIHTLHEIGGTDASVDRLASRDLSLANTHIEDAVNRAVRHITS
;
A
#
# COMPACT_ATOMS: atom_id res chain seq x y z
N MET A 1 -13.72 -6.19 -18.72
CA MET A 1 -13.09 -7.07 -17.72
C MET A 1 -11.88 -6.32 -17.17
N ALA A 2 -11.88 -6.00 -15.88
CA ALA A 2 -10.77 -5.29 -15.26
C ALA A 2 -9.59 -6.26 -15.13
N GLN A 3 -8.50 -5.98 -15.82
CA GLN A 3 -7.25 -6.74 -15.68
C GLN A 3 -6.57 -6.26 -14.39
N THR A 4 -6.58 -7.10 -13.37
CA THR A 4 -5.82 -6.87 -12.14
C THR A 4 -4.35 -7.05 -12.47
N VAL A 5 -3.64 -5.94 -12.72
CA VAL A 5 -2.19 -5.97 -12.90
C VAL A 5 -1.56 -6.16 -11.52
N ASP A 6 -0.84 -7.25 -11.35
CA ASP A 6 -0.08 -7.51 -10.14
C ASP A 6 0.93 -6.37 -9.91
N SER A 7 0.91 -5.78 -8.71
CA SER A 7 1.77 -4.63 -8.37
C SER A 7 3.26 -4.94 -8.49
N THR A 8 3.62 -6.23 -8.47
CA THR A 8 4.99 -6.72 -8.62
C THR A 8 5.38 -7.14 -10.03
N SER A 9 4.42 -7.18 -10.98
CA SER A 9 4.69 -7.58 -12.37
C SER A 9 5.25 -6.41 -13.20
N ASP A 10 6.14 -6.73 -14.14
CA ASP A 10 6.69 -5.81 -15.14
C ASP A 10 5.62 -5.34 -16.15
N ASP A 11 4.43 -5.96 -16.14
CA ASP A 11 3.26 -5.60 -16.97
C ASP A 11 2.75 -4.17 -16.76
N ARG A 12 3.19 -3.48 -15.70
CA ARG A 12 2.88 -2.07 -15.45
C ARG A 12 3.43 -1.14 -16.55
N THR A 13 4.38 -1.61 -17.36
CA THR A 13 5.01 -0.83 -18.44
C THR A 13 4.10 -0.69 -19.67
N ALA A 14 3.17 -1.62 -19.90
CA ALA A 14 2.42 -1.70 -21.16
C ALA A 14 1.19 -0.76 -21.25
N ASN A 15 0.71 -0.18 -20.13
CA ASN A 15 -0.63 0.42 -20.05
C ASN A 15 -0.66 1.91 -19.69
N ASN A 16 0.33 2.71 -20.13
CA ASN A 16 0.32 4.15 -19.89
C ASN A 16 0.88 4.97 -21.06
N ALA A 17 0.02 5.33 -22.01
CA ALA A 17 0.37 6.13 -23.19
C ALA A 17 0.58 7.65 -22.89
N VAL A 18 0.43 8.13 -21.64
CA VAL A 18 0.41 9.57 -21.35
C VAL A 18 1.28 10.01 -20.16
N ARG A 19 1.82 9.12 -19.29
CA ARG A 19 2.58 9.58 -18.11
C ARG A 19 3.79 8.69 -17.79
N HIS A 20 4.95 9.35 -17.63
CA HIS A 20 6.23 8.89 -17.06
C HIS A 20 6.58 7.40 -17.21
N THR A 21 7.61 7.11 -18.02
CA THR A 21 8.28 5.80 -18.05
C THR A 21 8.56 5.32 -16.62
N TYR A 22 7.84 4.28 -16.18
CA TYR A 22 8.08 3.69 -14.86
C TYR A 22 9.42 2.97 -14.87
N ARG A 23 10.27 3.24 -13.87
CA ARG A 23 11.53 2.52 -13.70
C ARG A 23 11.25 1.06 -13.37
N ILE A 24 11.98 0.15 -14.01
CA ILE A 24 11.97 -1.27 -13.63
C ILE A 24 12.66 -1.40 -12.29
N LEU A 25 11.94 -1.95 -11.32
CA LEU A 25 12.46 -2.19 -9.98
C LEU A 25 13.34 -3.43 -9.97
N THR A 26 14.42 -3.36 -9.22
CA THR A 26 15.20 -4.55 -8.85
C THR A 26 14.38 -5.47 -7.95
N GLU A 27 14.73 -6.75 -7.90
CA GLU A 27 14.08 -7.72 -7.00
C GLU A 27 14.16 -7.30 -5.52
N THR A 28 15.26 -6.64 -5.13
CA THR A 28 15.41 -6.06 -3.79
C THR A 28 14.38 -4.95 -3.53
N GLU A 29 14.19 -4.04 -4.48
CA GLU A 29 13.21 -2.95 -4.36
C GLU A 29 11.78 -3.49 -4.37
N LYS A 30 11.47 -4.50 -5.19
CA LYS A 30 10.18 -5.20 -5.16
C LYS A 30 9.93 -5.79 -3.77
N LYS A 31 10.91 -6.47 -3.18
CA LYS A 31 10.83 -7.04 -1.83
C LYS A 31 10.64 -5.97 -0.75
N GLN A 32 11.40 -4.88 -0.82
CA GLN A 32 11.26 -3.76 0.13
C GLN A 32 9.88 -3.11 0.04
N MET A 33 9.36 -2.89 -1.17
CA MET A 33 8.03 -2.36 -1.38
C MET A 33 6.97 -3.28 -0.78
N GLN A 34 7.07 -4.60 -1.02
CA GLN A 34 6.14 -5.57 -0.47
C GLN A 34 6.19 -5.57 1.06
N GLN A 35 7.39 -5.60 1.64
CA GLN A 35 7.59 -5.58 3.08
C GLN A 35 6.96 -4.33 3.73
N ILE A 36 7.11 -3.15 3.12
CA ILE A 36 6.50 -1.92 3.64
C ILE A 36 4.96 -1.99 3.60
N LYS A 37 4.39 -2.55 2.52
CA LYS A 37 2.93 -2.74 2.42
C LYS A 37 2.42 -3.74 3.43
N ASP A 38 3.13 -4.85 3.64
CA ASP A 38 2.76 -5.88 4.60
C ASP A 38 2.76 -5.34 6.03
N VAL A 39 3.78 -4.56 6.40
CA VAL A 39 3.85 -3.88 7.70
C VAL A 39 2.69 -2.90 7.88
N GLY A 40 2.37 -2.12 6.84
CA GLY A 40 1.21 -1.23 6.84
C GLY A 40 -0.08 -2.00 7.07
N GLY A 41 -0.34 -3.04 6.29
CA GLY A 41 -1.54 -3.88 6.40
C GLY A 41 -1.68 -4.53 7.78
N TYR A 42 -0.58 -5.06 8.35
CA TYR A 42 -0.57 -5.62 9.70
C TYR A 42 -0.92 -4.58 10.77
N PHE A 43 -0.37 -3.37 10.66
CA PHE A 43 -0.69 -2.30 11.59
C PHE A 43 -2.17 -1.93 11.54
N ILE A 44 -2.72 -1.75 10.34
CA ILE A 44 -4.14 -1.43 10.13
C ILE A 44 -5.04 -2.53 10.72
N HIS A 45 -4.72 -3.80 10.46
CA HIS A 45 -5.43 -4.94 11.05
C HIS A 45 -5.43 -4.88 12.59
N THR A 46 -4.29 -4.56 13.18
CA THR A 46 -4.15 -4.41 14.63
C THR A 46 -5.05 -3.27 15.17
N LEU A 47 -5.22 -2.17 14.42
CA LEU A 47 -6.14 -1.09 14.82
C LEU A 47 -7.60 -1.57 14.86
N HIS A 48 -8.00 -2.41 13.89
CA HIS A 48 -9.34 -3.02 13.86
C HIS A 48 -9.55 -3.97 15.05
N GLU A 49 -8.57 -4.83 15.35
CA GLU A 49 -8.61 -5.71 16.52
C GLU A 49 -8.75 -4.93 17.83
N ILE A 50 -7.95 -3.87 18.02
CA ILE A 50 -8.00 -3.01 19.21
C ILE A 50 -9.36 -2.31 19.31
N GLY A 51 -9.91 -1.83 18.19
CA GLY A 51 -11.20 -1.15 18.14
C GLY A 51 -12.40 -2.09 18.23
N GLY A 52 -12.21 -3.40 18.06
CA GLY A 52 -13.30 -4.36 17.92
C GLY A 52 -14.13 -4.13 16.65
N THR A 53 -13.53 -3.61 15.58
CA THR A 53 -14.18 -3.42 14.27
C THR A 53 -13.73 -4.45 13.27
N ASP A 54 -14.56 -4.71 12.25
CA ASP A 54 -14.23 -5.63 11.16
C ASP A 54 -13.24 -4.96 10.19
N ALA A 55 -12.12 -5.63 9.90
CA ALA A 55 -11.05 -5.16 9.01
C ALA A 55 -11.47 -5.08 7.54
N SER A 56 -12.62 -5.65 7.16
CA SER A 56 -13.22 -5.48 5.83
C SER A 56 -14.00 -4.16 5.66
N VAL A 57 -14.17 -3.41 6.75
CA VAL A 57 -15.00 -2.19 6.78
C VAL A 57 -14.11 -0.97 6.96
N ASP A 58 -14.37 0.10 6.21
CA ASP A 58 -13.62 1.37 6.26
C ASP A 58 -13.95 2.24 7.49
N ARG A 59 -14.26 1.62 8.63
CA ARG A 59 -14.63 2.32 9.87
C ARG A 59 -13.87 1.76 11.07
N LEU A 60 -13.21 2.65 11.80
CA LEU A 60 -12.56 2.37 13.08
C LEU A 60 -13.41 2.86 14.26
N ALA A 61 -13.18 2.27 15.44
CA ALA A 61 -14.00 2.48 16.63
C ALA A 61 -13.88 3.86 17.27
N SER A 62 -12.78 4.58 17.01
CA SER A 62 -12.52 5.89 17.62
C SER A 62 -11.76 6.81 16.68
N ARG A 63 -11.81 8.12 16.97
CA ARG A 63 -11.08 9.15 16.22
C ARG A 63 -9.57 8.94 16.24
N ASP A 64 -9.01 8.51 17.37
CA ASP A 64 -7.57 8.31 17.51
C ASP A 64 -7.10 7.14 16.64
N LEU A 65 -7.88 6.06 16.56
CA LEU A 65 -7.60 4.94 15.66
C LEU A 65 -7.72 5.37 14.20
N SER A 66 -8.75 6.16 13.85
CA SER A 66 -8.87 6.71 12.49
C SER A 66 -7.67 7.57 12.09
N LEU A 67 -7.17 8.42 12.98
CA LEU A 67 -5.98 9.24 12.73
C LEU A 67 -4.73 8.36 12.59
N ALA A 68 -4.56 7.35 13.45
CA ALA A 68 -3.47 6.40 13.34
C ALA A 68 -3.48 5.68 11.98
N ASN A 69 -4.66 5.28 11.49
CA ASN A 69 -4.83 4.67 10.17
C ASN A 69 -4.37 5.60 9.05
N THR A 70 -4.86 6.85 9.04
CA THR A 70 -4.46 7.85 8.04
C THR A 70 -2.93 8.10 8.05
N HIS A 71 -2.32 8.14 9.23
CA HIS A 71 -0.88 8.38 9.35
C HIS A 71 -0.04 7.22 8.83
N ILE A 72 -0.44 5.97 9.11
CA ILE A 72 0.29 4.82 8.58
C ILE A 72 0.12 4.69 7.07
N GLU A 73 -1.06 4.96 6.52
CA GLU A 73 -1.31 4.97 5.07
C GLU A 73 -0.43 6.01 4.35
N ASP A 74 -0.34 7.24 4.88
CA ASP A 74 0.55 8.27 4.32
C ASP A 74 2.03 7.85 4.43
N ALA A 75 2.44 7.29 5.57
CA ALA A 75 3.81 6.81 5.76
C ALA A 75 4.19 5.71 4.75
N VAL A 76 3.32 4.70 4.57
CA VAL A 76 3.48 3.62 3.60
C VAL A 76 3.56 4.18 2.18
N ASN A 77 2.66 5.09 1.80
CA ASN A 77 2.66 5.70 0.48
C ASN A 77 3.94 6.50 0.19
N ARG A 78 4.48 7.23 1.17
CA ARG A 78 5.75 7.97 1.03
C ARG A 78 6.94 7.03 0.88
N ALA A 79 6.99 5.96 1.67
CA ALA A 79 8.05 4.96 1.59
C ALA A 79 8.01 4.21 0.25
N VAL A 80 6.84 3.74 -0.19
CA VAL A 80 6.68 3.10 -1.51
C VAL A 80 7.09 4.05 -2.61
N ARG A 81 6.66 5.32 -2.56
CA ARG A 81 7.07 6.32 -3.56
C ARG A 81 8.58 6.46 -3.65
N HIS A 82 9.29 6.50 -2.52
CA HIS A 82 10.75 6.55 -2.50
C HIS A 82 11.40 5.33 -3.15
N ILE A 83 10.87 4.13 -2.91
CA ILE A 83 11.37 2.89 -3.52
C ILE A 83 11.13 2.90 -5.05
N THR A 84 9.98 3.42 -5.48
CA THR A 84 9.55 3.38 -6.89
C THR A 84 9.95 4.58 -7.73
N SER A 85 10.43 5.66 -7.11
CA SER A 85 10.86 6.88 -7.81
C SER A 85 12.16 6.71 -8.58
#